data_AF-A0A7K6Z9Z9-F1
#
_entry.id   AF-A0A7K6Z9Z9-F1
#
_cell.length_a   1.000
_cell.length_b   1.000
_cell.length_c   1.000
_cell.angle_alpha   90.00
_cell.angle_beta   90.00
_cell.angle_gamma   90.00
#
_symmetry.space_group_name_H-M   'P 1'
#
loop_
_entity.id
_entity.type
_entity.pdbx_description
1 polymer ?
#
loop_
_entity_poly.entity_id
_entity_poly.type
_entity_poly.pdbx_seq_one_letter_code
_entity_poly.pdbx_strand_id
1 'polypeptide(L)' 'QRLKDEIAEVTNEIENLGSTEERKNMQRNKQVAMGRKKFNMDPKKGIQFLIENDLLKTTCEDIAQFLYKGEGLNKTAIGD' A
#
# COMPACT_ATOMS: atom_id res chain seq x y z
N GLN A 1 -33.05 19.36 20.82
CA GLN A 1 -32.93 19.27 19.35
C GLN A 1 -31.48 19.44 18.91
N ARG A 2 -30.84 20.59 19.16
CA ARG A 2 -29.41 20.87 18.84
C ARG A 2 -28.41 19.74 19.07
N LEU A 3 -28.39 19.14 20.28
CA LEU A 3 -27.46 18.05 20.60
C LEU A 3 -27.60 16.82 19.68
N LYS A 4 -28.81 16.53 19.19
CA LYS A 4 -29.03 15.42 18.25
C LYS A 4 -28.50 15.76 16.86
N ASP A 5 -28.64 17.02 16.46
CA ASP A 5 -28.19 17.52 15.16
C ASP A 5 -26.65 17.55 15.13
N GLU A 6 -26.00 17.99 16.22
CA GLU A 6 -24.54 17.95 16.39
C GLU A 6 -23.99 16.52 16.38
N ILE A 7 -24.65 15.57 17.06
CA ILE A 7 -24.24 14.15 17.04
C ILE A 7 -24.36 13.57 15.63
N ALA A 8 -25.41 13.91 14.88
CA ALA A 8 -25.61 13.44 13.51
C ALA A 8 -24.54 14.00 12.57
N GLU A 9 -24.16 15.26 12.73
CA GLU A 9 -23.08 15.90 11.97
C GLU A 9 -21.74 15.22 12.22
N VAL A 10 -21.36 15.04 13.49
CA VAL A 10 -20.11 14.35 13.87
C VAL A 10 -20.08 12.91 13.36
N THR A 11 -21.22 12.20 13.39
CA THR A 11 -21.32 10.82 12.87
C THR A 11 -21.08 10.79 11.36
N ASN A 12 -21.70 11.70 10.61
CA ASN A 12 -21.51 11.81 9.16
C ASN A 12 -20.04 12.17 8.80
N GLU A 13 -19.38 13.03 9.57
CA GLU A 13 -17.96 13.35 9.36
C GLU A 13 -17.08 12.12 9.58
N ILE A 14 -17.33 11.33 10.63
CA ILE A 14 -16.59 10.08 10.90
C ILE A 14 -16.77 9.07 9.76
N GLU A 15 -17.99 8.88 9.26
CA GLU A 15 -18.27 7.96 8.14
C GLU A 15 -17.58 8.40 6.84
N ASN A 16 -17.59 9.71 6.55
CA ASN A 16 -16.92 10.27 5.38
C ASN A 16 -15.38 10.15 5.47
N LEU A 17 -14.82 10.36 6.66
CA LEU A 17 -13.39 10.15 6.91
C LEU A 17 -13.00 8.68 6.72
N GLY A 18 -13.79 7.74 7.28
CA GLY A 18 -13.58 6.29 7.10
C GLY A 18 -13.60 5.89 5.62
N SER A 19 -14.61 6.35 4.88
CA SER A 19 -14.74 6.10 3.45
C SER A 19 -13.56 6.64 2.63
N THR A 20 -12.98 7.76 3.04
CA THR A 20 -11.84 8.39 2.37
C THR A 20 -10.56 7.59 2.60
N GLU A 21 -10.33 7.14 3.83
CA GLU A 21 -9.16 6.32 4.17
C GLU A 21 -9.22 4.93 3.52
N GLU A 22 -10.40 4.31 3.45
CA GLU A 22 -10.58 3.03 2.75
C GLU A 22 -10.25 3.15 1.26
N ARG A 23 -10.67 4.24 0.60
CA ARG A 23 -10.35 4.48 -0.81
C ARG A 23 -8.84 4.65 -1.03
N LYS A 24 -8.16 5.41 -0.17
CA LYS A 24 -6.70 5.59 -0.22
C LYS A 24 -5.97 4.26 -0.03
N ASN A 25 -6.39 3.46 0.95
CA ASN A 25 -5.83 2.14 1.20
C ASN A 25 -6.02 1.20 0.01
N MET A 26 -7.21 1.20 -0.61
CA MET A 26 -7.46 0.39 -1.80
C MET A 26 -6.56 0.79 -2.97
N GLN A 27 -6.34 2.09 -3.17
CA GLN A 27 -5.44 2.59 -4.21
C GLN A 27 -3.99 2.16 -3.95
N ARG A 28 -3.50 2.33 -2.71
CA ARG A 28 -2.16 1.90 -2.29
C ARG A 28 -1.97 0.40 -2.51
N ASN A 29 -2.93 -0.43 -2.11
CA ASN A 29 -2.88 -1.87 -2.26
C ASN A 29 -2.81 -2.31 -3.74
N LYS A 30 -3.55 -1.64 -4.62
CA LYS A 30 -3.46 -1.88 -6.08
C LYS A 30 -2.07 -1.57 -6.63
N GLN A 31 -1.47 -0.46 -6.20
CA GLN A 31 -0.12 -0.11 -6.65
C GLN A 31 0.93 -1.11 -6.11
N VAL A 32 0.82 -1.55 -4.86
CA VAL A 32 1.70 -2.59 -4.30
C VAL A 32 1.58 -3.89 -5.10
N ALA A 33 0.35 -4.35 -5.39
CA ALA A 33 0.12 -5.55 -6.19
C ALA A 33 0.75 -5.45 -7.59
N MET A 34 0.68 -4.27 -8.22
CA MET A 34 1.35 -3.99 -9.49
C MET A 34 2.88 -4.00 -9.36
N GLY A 35 3.44 -3.43 -8.30
CA GLY A 35 4.87 -3.47 -8.02
C GLY A 35 5.40 -4.89 -7.83
N ARG A 36 4.65 -5.75 -7.12
CA ARG A 36 4.95 -7.19 -6.99
C ARG A 36 4.94 -7.91 -8.34
N LYS A 37 3.96 -7.63 -9.20
CA LYS A 37 3.93 -8.19 -10.57
C LYS A 37 5.14 -7.73 -11.39
N LYS A 38 5.53 -6.46 -11.30
CA LYS A 38 6.73 -5.93 -11.96
C LYS A 38 7.99 -6.62 -11.44
N PHE A 39 8.12 -6.78 -10.13
CA PHE A 39 9.23 -7.52 -9.51
C PHE A 39 9.34 -8.95 -10.04
N ASN A 40 8.22 -9.67 -10.13
CA ASN A 40 8.21 -11.04 -10.64
C ASN A 40 8.57 -11.15 -12.13
N MET A 41 8.49 -10.05 -12.89
CA MET A 41 8.94 -9.99 -14.29
C MET A 41 10.41 -9.55 -14.41
N ASP A 42 10.82 -8.59 -13.57
CA ASP A 42 12.14 -7.98 -13.54
C ASP A 42 12.37 -7.43 -12.12
N PRO A 43 13.18 -8.10 -11.27
CA PRO A 43 13.35 -7.73 -9.87
C PRO A 43 13.77 -6.28 -9.69
N LYS A 44 14.73 -5.82 -10.50
CA LYS A 44 15.28 -4.46 -10.43
C LYS A 44 14.22 -3.42 -10.76
N LYS A 45 13.45 -3.62 -11.84
CA LYS A 45 12.35 -2.70 -12.19
C LYS A 45 11.20 -2.72 -11.19
N GLY A 46 10.92 -3.87 -10.57
CA GLY A 46 9.93 -3.97 -9.52
C GLY A 46 10.28 -3.16 -8.28
N ILE A 47 11.52 -3.30 -7.79
CA ILE A 47 12.02 -2.51 -6.66
C ILE A 47 12.03 -1.02 -7.00
N GLN A 48 12.54 -0.65 -8.19
CA GLN A 48 12.54 0.74 -8.65
C GLN A 48 11.13 1.34 -8.65
N PHE A 49 10.15 0.64 -9.21
CA PHE A 49 8.75 1.09 -9.23
C PHE A 49 8.19 1.29 -7.82
N LEU A 50 8.45 0.36 -6.90
CA LEU A 50 7.97 0.45 -5.52
C LEU A 50 8.58 1.65 -4.79
N ILE A 51 9.86 1.96 -5.02
CA ILE A 51 10.54 3.12 -4.44
C ILE A 51 10.00 4.44 -5.02
N GLU A 52 9.90 4.54 -6.35
CA GLU A 52 9.40 5.74 -7.05
C GLU A 52 7.95 6.10 -6.68
N ASN A 53 7.16 5.14 -6.21
CA ASN A 53 5.77 5.34 -5.80
C ASN A 53 5.61 5.43 -4.27
N ASP A 54 6.69 5.56 -3.50
CA ASP A 54 6.68 5.63 -2.02
C ASP A 54 6.01 4.42 -1.34
N LEU A 55 6.09 3.27 -2.00
CA LEU A 55 5.55 1.98 -1.54
C LEU A 55 6.62 1.15 -0.81
N LEU A 56 7.89 1.42 -1.08
CA LEU A 56 9.06 0.80 -0.47
C LEU A 56 10.14 1.85 -0.26
N LYS A 57 10.85 1.82 0.87
CA LYS A 57 11.98 2.73 1.10
C LYS A 57 13.24 2.18 0.42
N THR A 58 14.14 3.07 0.05
CA THR A 58 15.42 2.71 -0.61
C THR A 58 16.48 2.12 0.33
N THR A 59 16.16 1.87 1.60
CA THR A 59 17.11 1.31 2.57
C THR A 59 17.29 -0.19 2.34
N CYS A 60 18.47 -0.71 2.66
CA CYS A 60 18.73 -2.14 2.53
C CYS A 60 17.82 -2.96 3.45
N GLU A 61 17.51 -2.46 4.64
CA GLU A 61 16.64 -3.11 5.63
C GLU A 61 15.20 -3.24 5.13
N ASP A 62 14.64 -2.16 4.56
CA ASP A 62 13.27 -2.18 4.04
C ASP A 62 13.16 -3.10 2.82
N ILE A 63 14.15 -3.09 1.92
CA ILE A 63 14.21 -4.00 0.77
C ILE A 63 14.34 -5.45 1.24
N ALA A 64 15.24 -5.74 2.18
CA ALA A 64 15.40 -7.07 2.75
C ALA A 64 14.12 -7.55 3.42
N GLN A 65 13.42 -6.68 4.16
CA GLN A 65 12.15 -7.02 4.79
C GLN A 65 11.05 -7.30 3.75
N PHE A 66 11.01 -6.55 2.65
CA PHE A 66 10.10 -6.81 1.53
C PHE A 66 10.34 -8.19 0.91
N LEU A 67 11.60 -8.51 0.60
CA LEU A 67 11.99 -9.80 0.02
C LEU A 67 11.72 -10.96 0.99
N TYR A 68 12.04 -10.77 2.28
CA TYR A 68 11.84 -11.76 3.34
C TYR A 68 10.37 -12.07 3.57
N LYS A 69 9.50 -11.04 3.60
CA LYS A 69 8.04 -11.25 3.70
C LYS A 69 7.53 -12.06 2.52
N GLY A 70 8.09 -11.85 1.32
CA GLY A 70 7.86 -12.70 0.14
C GLY A 70 6.41 -12.75 -0.36
N GLU A 71 5.52 -11.91 0.17
CA GLU A 71 4.09 -11.99 -0.09
C GLU A 71 3.80 -11.63 -1.56
N GLY A 72 3.33 -12.61 -2.34
CA GLY A 72 3.05 -12.43 -3.78
C GLY A 72 4.32 -12.30 -4.64
N LEU A 73 5.50 -12.63 -4.11
CA LEU A 73 6.76 -12.63 -4.84
C LEU A 73 7.13 -14.05 -5.29
N ASN A 74 7.70 -14.16 -6.49
CA ASN A 74 8.27 -15.40 -6.98
C ASN A 74 9.63 -15.65 -6.31
N LYS A 75 9.79 -16.79 -5.64
CA LYS A 75 11.05 -17.16 -4.96
C LYS A 75 12.24 -17.25 -5.90
N THR A 76 12.02 -17.62 -7.17
CA THR A 76 13.09 -17.61 -8.17
C THR A 76 13.54 -16.18 -8.47
N ALA A 77 12.62 -15.23 -8.57
CA ALA A 77 12.92 -13.81 -8.78
C ALA A 77 13.58 -13.14 -7.55
N ILE A 78 13.42 -13.73 -6.36
CA ILE A 78 14.14 -13.30 -5.15
C ILE A 78 15.61 -13.78 -5.18
N GLY A 79 15.87 -14.93 -5.80
CA GLY A 79 17.21 -15.54 -5.85
C GLY A 79 18.07 -15.11 -7.04
N ASP A 80 17.49 -14.41 -8.01
CA ASP A 80 18.16 -13.83 -9.20
C ASP A 80 18.71 -12.42 -8.88
#